data_AF-A0A2D4M5L7-F1
#
_entry.id   AF-A0A2D4M5L7-F1
#
_cell.length_a   1.000
_cell.length_b   1.000
_cell.length_c   1.000
_cell.angle_alpha   90.00
_cell.angle_beta   90.00
_cell.angle_gamma   90.00
#
_symmetry.space_group_name_H-M   'P 1'
#
loop_
_entity.id
_entity.type
_entity.pdbx_description
1 polymer ?
#
loop_
_entity_poly.entity_id
_entity_poly.type
_entity_poly.pdbx_seq_one_letter_code
_entity_poly.pdbx_strand_id
1 'polypeptide(L)'
;MNINGLNSPAKRKKIFHNLQILNADIIAVQEMHINGKQKYLLHDRKLGNAFMSLDKQKKRGVVLYIKDWISAKEIFKDKDGRILMVEIELENKKILLIRNVFSEWSTRTLLSKNVQYNNIKEIHYEEICILGDFNANIDKTMDYKAENKKIIRRKVLPKIFHDLAKEAKIYDAWREHHPSKKRFTSYSNRHQSWSRLDMVWMPKKLISEITEIEIEPSFWADHSYIKFSWKDQSKTPR
;
A
#
# COMPACT_ATOMS: atom_id res chain seq x y z
N MET A 1 3.78 -0.62 -3.52
CA MET A 1 5.23 -0.83 -3.72
C MET A 1 6.01 0.34 -3.16
N ASN A 2 7.03 0.05 -2.37
CA ASN A 2 7.98 1.02 -1.86
C ASN A 2 9.19 1.14 -2.82
N ILE A 3 9.52 2.37 -3.23
CA ILE A 3 10.60 2.64 -4.21
C ILE A 3 11.82 3.34 -3.61
N ASN A 4 11.75 3.75 -2.34
CA ASN A 4 12.81 4.44 -1.61
C ASN A 4 13.47 5.60 -2.39
N GLY A 5 12.63 6.56 -2.78
CA GLY A 5 13.03 7.87 -3.29
C GLY A 5 13.18 7.98 -4.80
N LEU A 6 12.80 9.15 -5.33
CA LEU A 6 12.87 9.53 -6.75
C LEU A 6 13.72 10.78 -7.02
N ASN A 7 14.63 11.09 -6.09
CA ASN A 7 15.45 12.30 -6.17
C ASN A 7 16.34 12.32 -7.43
N SER A 8 16.89 11.17 -7.83
CA SER A 8 17.69 11.06 -9.06
C SER A 8 16.79 11.04 -10.30
N PRO A 9 17.01 11.92 -11.31
CA PRO A 9 16.28 11.89 -12.58
C PRO A 9 16.39 10.54 -13.30
N ALA A 10 17.56 9.89 -13.26
CA ALA A 10 17.77 8.59 -13.88
C ALA A 10 16.93 7.49 -13.21
N LYS A 11 16.92 7.45 -11.86
CA LYS A 11 16.05 6.53 -11.10
C LYS A 11 14.58 6.81 -11.42
N ARG A 12 14.15 8.07 -11.41
CA ARG A 12 12.76 8.46 -11.73
C ARG A 12 12.33 7.99 -13.12
N LYS A 13 13.14 8.23 -14.16
CA LYS A 13 12.85 7.75 -15.52
C LYS A 13 12.72 6.22 -15.57
N LYS A 14 13.64 5.49 -14.92
CA LYS A 14 13.60 4.02 -14.84
C LYS A 14 12.34 3.53 -14.12
N ILE A 15 12.01 4.09 -12.96
CA ILE A 15 10.81 3.70 -12.20
C ILE A 15 9.55 3.94 -13.05
N PHE A 16 9.39 5.13 -13.63
CA PHE A 16 8.18 5.50 -14.37
C PHE A 16 7.99 4.62 -15.61
N HIS A 17 9.08 4.33 -16.32
CA HIS A 17 9.04 3.38 -17.44
C HIS A 17 8.57 1.98 -17.00
N ASN A 18 9.09 1.45 -15.89
CA ASN A 18 8.66 0.14 -15.38
C ASN A 18 7.20 0.16 -14.90
N LEU A 19 6.75 1.24 -14.25
CA LEU A 19 5.34 1.42 -13.87
C LEU A 19 4.41 1.41 -15.08
N GLN A 20 4.83 2.03 -16.19
CA GLN A 20 4.07 2.00 -17.44
C GLN A 20 3.99 0.58 -18.02
N ILE A 21 5.08 -0.19 -17.97
CA ILE A 21 5.12 -1.59 -18.44
C ILE A 21 4.20 -2.49 -17.63
N LEU A 22 4.06 -2.26 -16.31
CA LEU A 22 3.13 -3.02 -15.47
C LEU A 22 1.68 -2.94 -15.96
N ASN A 23 1.33 -1.85 -16.66
CA ASN A 23 0.02 -1.58 -17.24
C ASN A 23 -1.15 -1.87 -16.28
N ALA A 24 -0.99 -1.50 -15.01
CA ALA A 24 -2.05 -1.66 -14.01
C ALA A 24 -3.00 -0.46 -14.04
N ASP A 25 -4.25 -0.71 -13.65
CA ASP A 25 -5.29 0.34 -13.61
C ASP A 25 -5.14 1.27 -12.40
N ILE A 26 -4.65 0.72 -11.30
CA ILE A 26 -4.37 1.42 -10.06
C ILE A 26 -2.96 1.05 -9.59
N ILE A 27 -2.10 2.05 -9.40
CA ILE A 27 -0.72 1.87 -8.95
C ILE A 27 -0.49 2.65 -7.66
N ALA A 28 -0.07 1.93 -6.62
CA ALA A 28 0.24 2.49 -5.32
C ALA A 28 1.75 2.53 -5.04
N VAL A 29 2.30 3.73 -4.87
CA VAL A 29 3.74 3.99 -4.68
C VAL A 29 3.99 4.72 -3.36
N GLN A 30 5.07 4.38 -2.64
CA GLN A 30 5.44 5.00 -1.35
C GLN A 30 6.92 5.33 -1.32
N GLU A 31 7.29 6.15 -0.33
CA GLU A 31 8.63 6.67 -0.15
C GLU A 31 9.09 7.41 -1.41
N MET A 32 8.25 8.32 -1.92
CA MET A 32 8.59 9.10 -3.12
C MET A 32 9.81 10.01 -2.90
N HIS A 33 9.96 10.54 -1.68
CA HIS A 33 11.00 11.48 -1.24
C HIS A 33 11.10 12.73 -2.12
N ILE A 34 9.99 13.14 -2.73
CA ILE A 34 9.88 14.36 -3.51
C ILE A 34 9.25 15.43 -2.63
N ASN A 35 9.87 16.61 -2.61
CA ASN A 35 9.32 17.78 -1.94
C ASN A 35 7.97 18.17 -2.58
N GLY A 36 6.96 18.51 -1.78
CA GLY A 36 5.67 18.99 -2.30
C GLY A 36 5.76 20.12 -3.34
N LYS A 37 6.78 21.00 -3.26
CA LYS A 37 7.05 22.04 -4.28
C LYS A 37 7.40 21.47 -5.66
N GLN A 38 7.90 20.24 -5.71
CA GLN A 38 8.33 19.53 -6.91
C GLN A 38 7.34 18.43 -7.33
N LYS A 39 6.09 18.48 -6.88
CA LYS A 39 5.05 17.50 -7.23
C LYS A 39 4.85 17.31 -8.74
N TYR A 40 5.16 18.34 -9.53
CA TYR A 40 5.06 18.29 -10.99
C TYR A 40 5.92 17.18 -11.62
N LEU A 41 7.00 16.78 -10.96
CA LEU A 41 7.87 15.69 -11.39
C LEU A 41 7.19 14.32 -11.32
N LEU A 42 6.07 14.23 -10.61
CA LEU A 42 5.37 12.98 -10.37
C LEU A 42 4.18 12.77 -11.31
N HIS A 43 3.85 13.74 -12.16
CA HIS A 43 2.80 13.57 -13.16
C HIS A 43 3.33 12.82 -14.39
N ASP A 44 2.58 11.82 -14.81
CA ASP A 44 2.82 11.06 -16.03
C ASP A 44 1.48 10.61 -16.61
N ARG A 45 1.12 11.15 -17.78
CA ARG A 45 -0.17 10.87 -18.43
C ARG A 45 -0.39 9.39 -18.70
N LYS A 46 0.68 8.60 -18.92
CA LYS A 46 0.53 7.17 -19.18
C LYS A 46 0.13 6.37 -17.94
N LEU A 47 0.43 6.89 -16.76
CA LEU A 47 0.04 6.31 -15.47
C LEU A 47 -1.38 6.73 -15.05
N GLY A 48 -1.93 7.78 -15.66
CA GLY A 48 -3.26 8.32 -15.36
C GLY A 48 -3.22 9.46 -14.33
N ASN A 49 -4.36 9.67 -13.68
CA ASN A 49 -4.54 10.67 -12.63
C ASN A 49 -3.70 10.35 -11.40
N ALA A 50 -2.91 11.34 -10.95
CA ALA A 50 -2.01 11.18 -9.82
C ALA A 50 -2.53 11.90 -8.57
N PHE A 51 -2.88 11.12 -7.54
CA PHE A 51 -3.27 11.59 -6.21
C PHE A 51 -2.07 11.46 -5.27
N MET A 52 -1.78 12.49 -4.48
CA MET A 52 -0.51 12.58 -3.77
C MET A 52 -0.66 13.14 -2.36
N SER A 53 -0.02 12.48 -1.40
CA SER A 53 0.34 13.09 -0.12
C SER A 53 1.86 13.14 -0.01
N LEU A 54 2.45 14.33 0.13
CA LEU A 54 3.89 14.56 0.13
C LEU A 54 4.32 15.37 1.34
N ASP A 55 5.49 15.03 1.90
CA ASP A 55 6.13 15.82 2.94
C ASP A 55 6.70 17.12 2.36
N LYS A 56 6.86 18.14 3.22
CA LYS A 56 7.54 19.39 2.86
C LYS A 56 9.03 19.17 2.61
N GLN A 57 9.62 18.16 3.23
CA GLN A 57 11.00 17.72 3.02
C GLN A 57 11.05 16.57 2.01
N LYS A 58 12.25 16.23 1.55
CA LYS A 58 12.50 15.05 0.69
C LYS A 58 12.48 13.76 1.51
N LYS A 59 11.35 13.49 2.16
CA LYS A 59 11.11 12.34 3.03
C LYS A 59 9.70 11.82 2.77
N ARG A 60 9.48 10.51 2.93
CA ARG A 60 8.14 9.90 2.80
C ARG A 60 7.47 10.27 1.48
N GLY A 61 6.15 10.27 1.45
CA GLY A 61 5.35 10.58 0.29
C GLY A 61 4.71 9.34 -0.28
N VAL A 62 3.40 9.41 -0.48
CA VAL A 62 2.59 8.35 -1.06
C VAL A 62 1.84 8.89 -2.28
N VAL A 63 1.75 8.05 -3.31
CA VAL A 63 1.06 8.39 -4.56
C VAL A 63 0.20 7.23 -5.02
N LEU A 64 -1.01 7.56 -5.46
CA LEU A 64 -1.89 6.67 -6.21
C LEU A 64 -1.98 7.19 -7.64
N TYR A 65 -1.62 6.37 -8.61
CA TYR A 65 -1.92 6.58 -10.01
C TYR A 65 -3.15 5.76 -10.39
N ILE A 66 -4.15 6.40 -10.99
CA ILE A 66 -5.43 5.78 -11.31
C ILE A 66 -5.77 6.14 -12.76
N LYS A 67 -6.07 5.13 -13.60
CA LYS A 67 -6.43 5.36 -15.00
C LYS A 67 -7.67 6.24 -15.13
N ASP A 68 -7.68 7.08 -16.16
CA ASP A 68 -8.68 8.13 -16.36
C ASP A 68 -10.11 7.60 -16.54
N TRP A 69 -10.27 6.32 -16.90
CA TRP A 69 -11.57 5.65 -17.03
C TRP A 69 -12.19 5.24 -15.69
N ILE A 70 -11.41 5.28 -14.59
CA ILE A 70 -11.89 5.02 -13.23
C ILE A 70 -12.23 6.37 -12.58
N SER A 71 -13.49 6.53 -12.18
CA SER A 71 -13.90 7.68 -11.38
C SER A 71 -13.18 7.66 -10.04
N ALA A 72 -12.46 8.73 -9.72
CA ALA A 72 -11.66 8.83 -8.51
C ALA A 72 -11.73 10.22 -7.89
N LYS A 73 -11.88 10.27 -6.57
CA LYS A 73 -12.02 11.51 -5.78
C LYS A 73 -11.10 11.47 -4.57
N GLU A 74 -10.28 12.51 -4.40
CA GLU A 74 -9.49 12.69 -3.18
C GLU A 74 -10.44 12.98 -2.00
N ILE A 75 -10.39 12.13 -0.97
CA ILE A 75 -11.18 12.30 0.25
C ILE A 75 -10.32 12.96 1.33
N PHE A 76 -9.06 12.51 1.46
CA PHE A 76 -8.16 13.02 2.48
C PHE A 76 -6.70 12.84 2.07
N LYS A 77 -5.85 13.78 2.47
CA LYS A 77 -4.40 13.62 2.51
C LYS A 77 -3.82 14.26 3.75
N ASP A 78 -2.81 13.62 4.33
CA ASP A 78 -2.07 14.22 5.44
C ASP A 78 -1.03 15.23 4.94
N LYS A 79 -0.46 15.99 5.88
CA LYS A 79 0.62 16.95 5.58
C LYS A 79 2.01 16.32 5.65
N ASP A 80 2.12 15.11 6.20
CA ASP A 80 3.37 14.41 6.45
C ASP A 80 3.72 13.39 5.35
N GLY A 81 2.88 13.25 4.33
CA GLY A 81 3.13 12.31 3.24
C GLY A 81 3.01 10.84 3.61
N ARG A 82 2.23 10.49 4.66
CA ARG A 82 2.04 9.10 5.10
C ARG A 82 0.68 8.52 4.73
N ILE A 83 -0.35 9.35 4.63
CA ILE A 83 -1.74 8.90 4.44
C ILE A 83 -2.37 9.62 3.26
N LEU A 84 -2.95 8.84 2.36
CA LEU A 84 -3.76 9.32 1.25
C LEU A 84 -5.01 8.44 1.17
N MET A 85 -6.18 9.07 1.10
CA MET A 85 -7.48 8.43 0.94
C MET A 85 -8.13 8.91 -0.35
N VAL A 86 -8.44 7.97 -1.23
CA VAL A 86 -9.10 8.24 -2.52
C VAL A 86 -10.29 7.30 -2.62
N GLU A 87 -11.48 7.87 -2.81
CA GLU A 87 -12.67 7.11 -3.20
C GLU A 87 -12.55 6.82 -4.69
N ILE A 88 -12.72 5.55 -5.08
CA ILE A 88 -12.85 5.13 -6.47
C ILE A 88 -14.21 4.49 -6.69
N GLU A 89 -14.69 4.55 -7.92
CA GLU A 89 -15.88 3.80 -8.35
C GLU A 89 -15.48 2.75 -9.38
N LEU A 90 -15.69 1.48 -9.05
CA LEU A 90 -15.46 0.33 -9.91
C LEU A 90 -16.74 -0.50 -9.95
N GLU A 91 -17.29 -0.73 -11.15
CA GLU A 91 -18.51 -1.56 -11.32
C GLU A 91 -19.68 -1.12 -10.39
N ASN A 92 -19.91 0.20 -10.28
CA ASN A 92 -20.89 0.82 -9.36
C ASN A 92 -20.63 0.59 -7.86
N LYS A 93 -19.44 0.10 -7.50
CA LYS A 93 -19.00 -0.03 -6.11
C LYS A 93 -18.06 1.11 -5.75
N LYS A 94 -18.37 1.79 -4.64
CA LYS A 94 -17.51 2.82 -4.08
C LYS A 94 -16.50 2.20 -3.13
N ILE A 95 -15.24 2.18 -3.54
CA ILE A 95 -14.15 1.62 -2.76
C ILE A 95 -13.28 2.75 -2.23
N LEU A 96 -13.05 2.77 -0.92
CA LEU A 96 -12.12 3.72 -0.32
C LEU A 96 -10.71 3.12 -0.29
N LEU A 97 -9.82 3.64 -1.13
CA LEU A 97 -8.41 3.30 -1.12
C LEU A 97 -7.67 4.13 -0.08
N ILE A 98 -7.09 3.47 0.92
CA ILE A 98 -6.25 4.09 1.94
C ILE A 98 -4.81 3.64 1.72
N ARG A 99 -3.94 4.55 1.27
CA ARG A 99 -2.49 4.32 1.26
C ARG A 99 -1.87 4.78 2.57
N ASN A 100 -1.17 3.88 3.25
CA ASN A 100 -0.51 4.18 4.52
C ASN A 100 0.98 3.76 4.52
N VAL A 101 1.82 4.55 5.20
CA VAL A 101 3.14 4.15 5.69
C VAL A 101 3.06 4.04 7.21
N PHE A 102 2.98 2.80 7.72
CA PHE A 102 2.72 2.50 9.13
C PHE A 102 4.02 2.56 9.95
N SER A 103 4.76 3.67 9.93
CA SER A 103 6.09 3.72 10.57
C SER A 103 6.05 3.96 12.08
N GLU A 104 5.00 4.60 12.63
CA GLU A 104 4.99 5.08 14.02
C GLU A 104 3.59 5.09 14.65
N TRP A 105 3.12 3.94 15.14
CA TRP A 105 2.05 3.90 16.14
C TRP A 105 2.69 3.94 17.52
N SER A 106 3.15 5.13 17.92
CA SER A 106 3.46 5.39 19.33
C SER A 106 2.15 5.59 20.09
N THR A 107 2.14 5.27 21.39
CA THR A 107 0.97 5.48 22.28
C THR A 107 0.46 6.92 22.27
N ARG A 108 1.34 7.89 21.97
CA ARG A 108 1.00 9.31 21.80
C ARG A 108 0.31 9.62 20.47
N THR A 109 0.62 8.85 19.43
CA THR A 109 -0.03 8.91 18.11
C THR A 109 -1.43 8.29 18.14
N LEU A 110 -1.69 7.33 19.04
CA LEU A 110 -3.04 6.74 19.23
C LEU A 110 -4.06 7.78 19.71
N LEU A 111 -3.67 8.63 20.66
CA LEU A 111 -4.57 9.66 21.22
C LEU A 111 -4.86 10.80 20.24
N SER A 112 -3.86 11.25 19.46
CA SER A 112 -4.10 12.26 18.41
C SER A 112 -4.80 11.66 17.19
N LYS A 113 -4.63 10.36 16.92
CA LYS A 113 -5.34 9.63 15.87
C LYS A 113 -6.71 9.11 16.28
N ASN A 114 -7.14 9.17 17.54
CA ASN A 114 -8.56 9.00 17.85
C ASN A 114 -9.40 10.02 17.06
N VAL A 115 -8.87 11.22 16.78
CA VAL A 115 -9.50 12.20 15.87
C VAL A 115 -9.49 11.73 14.41
N GLN A 116 -8.40 11.14 13.92
CA GLN A 116 -8.33 10.64 12.53
C GLN A 116 -9.11 9.34 12.31
N TYR A 117 -9.17 8.46 13.32
CA TYR A 117 -9.96 7.25 13.34
C TYR A 117 -11.44 7.58 13.50
N ASN A 118 -11.81 8.59 14.29
CA ASN A 118 -13.18 9.10 14.33
C ASN A 118 -13.60 9.68 12.98
N ASN A 119 -12.71 10.41 12.28
CA ASN A 119 -12.97 10.84 10.91
C ASN A 119 -13.12 9.65 9.94
N ILE A 120 -12.39 8.54 10.14
CA ILE A 120 -12.57 7.30 9.36
C ILE A 120 -13.85 6.55 9.77
N LYS A 121 -14.29 6.65 11.04
CA LYS A 121 -15.55 6.07 11.53
C LYS A 121 -16.79 6.82 11.02
N GLU A 122 -16.69 8.12 10.82
CA GLU A 122 -17.72 8.94 10.16
C GLU A 122 -17.84 8.62 8.66
N ILE A 123 -16.77 8.05 8.08
CA ILE A 123 -16.72 7.58 6.70
C ILE A 123 -17.38 6.19 6.66
N HIS A 124 -18.71 6.17 6.52
CA HIS A 124 -19.53 4.97 6.34
C HIS A 124 -19.30 4.30 4.97
N TYR A 125 -18.10 3.77 4.73
CA TYR A 125 -17.82 2.96 3.54
C TYR A 125 -17.86 1.49 3.90
N GLU A 126 -18.65 0.73 3.16
CA GLU A 126 -18.72 -0.74 3.31
C GLU A 126 -17.48 -1.43 2.72
N GLU A 127 -16.83 -0.79 1.75
CA GLU A 127 -15.73 -1.37 0.96
C GLU A 127 -14.43 -0.56 1.11
N ILE A 128 -13.68 -0.83 2.18
CA ILE A 128 -12.42 -0.14 2.49
C ILE A 128 -11.23 -1.02 2.11
N CYS A 129 -10.32 -0.52 1.28
CA CYS A 129 -9.07 -1.19 0.93
C CYS A 129 -7.87 -0.40 1.47
N ILE A 130 -7.18 -0.97 2.45
CA ILE A 130 -5.96 -0.40 3.03
C ILE A 130 -4.76 -1.10 2.41
N LEU A 131 -3.91 -0.35 1.73
CA LEU A 131 -2.71 -0.87 1.10
C LEU A 131 -1.50 -0.06 1.54
N GLY A 132 -0.38 -0.70 1.86
CA GLY A 132 0.69 0.03 2.53
C GLY A 132 1.98 -0.72 2.71
N ASP A 133 3.03 0.03 3.07
CA ASP A 133 4.20 -0.52 3.77
C ASP A 133 3.94 -0.34 5.26
N PHE A 134 3.76 -1.46 5.96
CA PHE A 134 3.40 -1.48 7.37
C PHE A 134 4.62 -1.42 8.30
N ASN A 135 5.85 -1.52 7.77
CA ASN A 135 7.09 -1.55 8.56
C ASN A 135 7.07 -2.55 9.75
N ALA A 136 6.18 -3.55 9.68
CA ALA A 136 5.96 -4.56 10.69
C ALA A 136 5.42 -5.83 10.03
N ASN A 137 5.75 -6.98 10.59
CA ASN A 137 5.25 -8.28 10.15
C ASN A 137 3.89 -8.58 10.79
N ILE A 138 3.05 -9.42 10.17
CA ILE A 138 1.87 -9.99 10.85
C ILE A 138 2.30 -11.18 11.72
N ASP A 139 3.01 -12.13 11.12
CA ASP A 139 3.45 -13.34 11.81
C ASP A 139 4.98 -13.48 11.84
N LYS A 140 5.55 -13.81 13.01
CA LYS A 140 7.01 -13.91 13.21
C LYS A 140 7.67 -15.08 12.49
N THR A 141 6.89 -16.05 12.03
CA THR A 141 7.36 -17.32 11.45
C THR A 141 7.01 -17.44 9.97
N MET A 142 5.88 -16.87 9.54
CA MET A 142 5.40 -16.90 8.17
C MET A 142 5.83 -15.68 7.36
N ASP A 143 5.96 -14.52 8.02
CA ASP A 143 6.28 -13.25 7.38
C ASP A 143 7.71 -12.76 7.65
N TYR A 144 8.50 -13.57 8.35
CA TYR A 144 9.88 -13.26 8.68
C TYR A 144 10.79 -14.49 8.51
N LYS A 145 11.95 -14.28 7.90
CA LYS A 145 13.02 -15.29 7.81
C LYS A 145 14.36 -14.61 7.99
N ALA A 146 15.17 -15.11 8.91
CA ALA A 146 16.54 -14.63 9.13
C ALA A 146 17.51 -15.81 9.18
N GLU A 147 18.73 -15.59 8.72
CA GLU A 147 19.81 -16.58 8.85
C GLU A 147 20.25 -16.71 10.31
N ASN A 148 20.32 -15.58 11.03
CA ASN A 148 20.68 -15.56 12.44
C ASN A 148 19.45 -15.46 13.35
N LYS A 149 19.09 -16.58 13.98
CA LYS A 149 17.95 -16.69 14.92
C LYS A 149 18.09 -15.82 16.18
N LYS A 150 19.27 -15.25 16.48
CA LYS A 150 19.43 -14.33 17.61
C LYS A 150 18.90 -12.91 17.32
N ILE A 151 18.56 -12.61 16.05
CA ILE A 151 18.04 -11.29 15.60
C ILE A 151 16.50 -11.34 15.44
N ILE A 152 15.77 -11.92 16.39
CA ILE A 152 14.29 -11.89 16.38
C ILE A 152 13.82 -10.59 17.06
N ARG A 153 14.21 -9.43 16.50
CA ARG A 153 13.78 -8.11 16.99
C ARG A 153 13.03 -7.31 15.94
N ARG A 154 12.30 -7.97 15.05
CA ARG A 154 11.44 -7.27 14.10
C ARG A 154 10.07 -6.97 14.70
N LYS A 155 9.60 -5.76 14.43
CA LYS A 155 8.29 -5.28 14.86
C LYS A 155 7.22 -6.19 14.24
N VAL A 156 6.30 -6.62 15.09
CA VAL A 156 5.04 -7.24 14.67
C VAL A 156 3.96 -6.17 14.78
N LEU A 157 2.93 -6.27 13.94
CA LEU A 157 1.78 -5.40 14.06
C LEU A 157 1.21 -5.48 15.49
N PRO A 158 0.93 -4.32 16.12
CA PRO A 158 0.45 -4.31 17.49
C PRO A 158 -0.96 -4.89 17.56
N LYS A 159 -1.34 -5.49 18.69
CA LYS A 159 -2.67 -6.09 18.90
C LYS A 159 -3.81 -5.14 18.53
N ILE A 160 -3.67 -3.85 18.84
CA ILE A 160 -4.65 -2.83 18.49
C ILE A 160 -4.97 -2.78 16.99
N PHE A 161 -3.99 -3.02 16.12
CA PHE A 161 -4.24 -3.07 14.69
C PHE A 161 -5.13 -4.27 14.32
N HIS A 162 -4.88 -5.44 14.92
CA HIS A 162 -5.72 -6.63 14.70
C HIS A 162 -7.14 -6.42 15.23
N ASP A 163 -7.29 -5.77 16.38
CA ASP A 163 -8.61 -5.45 16.94
C ASP A 163 -9.38 -4.48 16.02
N LEU A 164 -8.72 -3.45 15.49
CA LEU A 164 -9.30 -2.50 14.53
C LEU A 164 -9.64 -3.18 13.19
N ALA A 165 -8.76 -4.04 12.67
CA ALA A 165 -9.02 -4.78 11.44
C ALA A 165 -10.24 -5.72 11.60
N LYS A 166 -10.39 -6.34 12.78
CA LYS A 166 -11.55 -7.17 13.13
C LYS A 166 -12.83 -6.34 13.24
N GLU A 167 -12.79 -5.17 13.89
CA GLU A 167 -13.92 -4.23 13.98
C GLU A 167 -14.37 -3.78 12.58
N ALA A 168 -13.42 -3.39 11.73
CA ALA A 168 -13.65 -2.97 10.35
C ALA A 168 -13.95 -4.14 9.38
N LYS A 169 -13.92 -5.40 9.85
CA LYS A 169 -14.12 -6.61 9.05
C LYS A 169 -13.22 -6.68 7.79
N ILE A 170 -11.97 -6.24 7.92
CA ILE A 170 -10.95 -6.31 6.87
C ILE A 170 -9.90 -7.37 7.19
N TYR A 171 -9.38 -8.02 6.15
CA TYR A 171 -8.47 -9.16 6.25
C TYR A 171 -7.29 -8.98 5.29
N ASP A 172 -6.15 -9.59 5.62
CA ASP A 172 -4.95 -9.57 4.76
C ASP A 172 -5.22 -10.40 3.49
N ALA A 173 -5.45 -9.72 2.37
CA ALA A 173 -5.84 -10.33 1.11
C ALA A 173 -4.80 -11.35 0.61
N TRP A 174 -3.51 -11.08 0.77
CA TRP A 174 -2.48 -12.02 0.30
C TRP A 174 -2.45 -13.28 1.16
N ARG A 175 -2.63 -13.15 2.48
CA ARG A 175 -2.62 -14.30 3.41
C ARG A 175 -3.89 -15.16 3.29
N GLU A 176 -5.05 -14.56 3.02
CA GLU A 176 -6.29 -15.30 2.77
C GLU A 176 -6.17 -16.19 1.52
N HIS A 177 -5.52 -15.70 0.46
CA HIS A 177 -5.26 -16.49 -0.77
C HIS A 177 -4.09 -17.48 -0.63
N HIS A 178 -3.10 -17.18 0.21
CA HIS A 178 -1.91 -18.01 0.42
C HIS A 178 -1.66 -18.34 1.90
N PRO A 179 -2.49 -19.19 2.54
CA PRO A 179 -2.41 -19.41 3.99
C PRO A 179 -1.06 -19.95 4.47
N SER A 180 -0.43 -20.83 3.69
CA SER A 180 0.80 -21.54 4.06
C SER A 180 2.06 -21.09 3.31
N LYS A 181 1.93 -20.25 2.26
CA LYS A 181 3.11 -19.82 1.49
C LYS A 181 3.94 -18.82 2.28
N LYS A 182 5.26 -18.92 2.16
CA LYS A 182 6.23 -17.94 2.70
C LYS A 182 6.82 -17.13 1.55
N ARG A 183 6.37 -15.89 1.40
CA ARG A 183 6.91 -14.90 0.47
C ARG A 183 7.10 -13.58 1.22
N PHE A 184 8.06 -12.79 0.75
CA PHE A 184 8.55 -11.60 1.45
C PHE A 184 8.60 -10.44 0.47
N THR A 185 8.45 -9.22 0.98
CA THR A 185 8.45 -8.00 0.15
C THR A 185 9.75 -7.21 0.27
N SER A 186 10.53 -7.45 1.32
CA SER A 186 11.73 -6.68 1.62
C SER A 186 12.86 -7.58 2.13
N TYR A 187 14.09 -7.25 1.71
CA TYR A 187 15.32 -7.83 2.23
C TYR A 187 16.14 -6.77 2.96
N SER A 188 16.74 -7.16 4.08
CA SER A 188 17.61 -6.28 4.84
C SER A 188 19.02 -6.83 4.94
N ASN A 189 19.94 -6.22 4.19
CA ASN A 189 21.37 -6.57 4.21
C ASN A 189 21.95 -6.50 5.62
N ARG A 190 21.63 -5.45 6.39
CA ARG A 190 22.16 -5.30 7.76
C ARG A 190 21.83 -6.48 8.67
N HIS A 191 20.66 -7.08 8.48
CA HIS A 191 20.13 -8.12 9.36
C HIS A 191 20.09 -9.50 8.71
N GLN A 192 20.56 -9.62 7.46
CA GLN A 192 20.48 -10.83 6.61
C GLN A 192 19.11 -11.53 6.78
N SER A 193 18.05 -10.75 6.56
CA SER A 193 16.68 -11.20 6.82
C SER A 193 15.67 -10.66 5.82
N TRP A 194 14.67 -11.50 5.57
CA TRP A 194 13.52 -11.26 4.71
C TRP A 194 12.29 -10.95 5.55
N SER A 195 11.45 -10.02 5.08
CA SER A 195 10.22 -9.62 5.76
C SER A 195 9.10 -9.32 4.77
N ARG A 196 7.86 -9.64 5.13
CA ARG A 196 6.67 -9.19 4.40
C ARG A 196 6.10 -7.95 5.11
N LEU A 197 6.53 -6.79 4.64
CA LEU A 197 6.18 -5.48 5.21
C LEU A 197 5.06 -4.81 4.43
N ASP A 198 4.97 -5.09 3.13
CA ASP A 198 3.91 -4.56 2.28
C ASP A 198 2.69 -5.48 2.38
N MET A 199 1.50 -4.88 2.56
CA MET A 199 0.26 -5.61 2.77
C MET A 199 -0.92 -4.91 2.10
N VAL A 200 -1.98 -5.67 1.85
CA VAL A 200 -3.27 -5.21 1.33
C VAL A 200 -4.37 -5.82 2.21
N TRP A 201 -5.17 -4.97 2.83
CA TRP A 201 -6.27 -5.34 3.73
C TRP A 201 -7.59 -4.86 3.16
N MET A 202 -8.57 -5.74 3.04
CA MET A 202 -9.90 -5.39 2.51
C MET A 202 -10.99 -6.35 3.02
N PRO A 203 -12.29 -6.05 2.84
CA PRO A 203 -13.37 -6.95 3.21
C PRO A 203 -13.34 -8.26 2.44
N LYS A 204 -13.87 -9.35 3.05
CA LYS A 204 -13.97 -10.66 2.40
C LYS A 204 -14.68 -10.64 1.05
N LYS A 205 -15.68 -9.75 0.89
CA LYS A 205 -16.39 -9.55 -0.38
C LYS A 205 -15.41 -9.19 -1.50
N LEU A 206 -14.58 -8.17 -1.32
CA LEU A 206 -13.56 -7.79 -2.30
C LEU A 206 -12.47 -8.86 -2.47
N ILE A 207 -12.07 -9.54 -1.40
CA ILE A 207 -11.07 -10.64 -1.49
C ILE A 207 -11.59 -11.78 -2.36
N SER A 208 -12.87 -12.13 -2.24
CA SER A 208 -13.50 -13.23 -3.01
C SER A 208 -13.63 -12.93 -4.51
N GLU A 209 -13.54 -11.65 -4.88
CA GLU A 209 -13.56 -11.18 -6.26
C GLU A 209 -12.17 -11.13 -6.89
N ILE A 210 -11.09 -11.34 -6.12
CA ILE A 210 -9.72 -11.42 -6.64
C ILE A 210 -9.54 -12.72 -7.43
N THR A 211 -9.06 -12.62 -8.67
CA THR A 211 -8.69 -13.77 -9.52
C THR A 211 -7.27 -14.25 -9.25
N GLU A 212 -6.36 -13.32 -9.03
CA GLU A 212 -4.94 -13.59 -8.79
C GLU A 212 -4.37 -12.53 -7.86
N ILE A 213 -3.51 -12.94 -6.93
CA ILE A 213 -2.75 -12.05 -6.04
C ILE A 213 -1.38 -12.66 -5.78
N GLU A 214 -0.31 -11.97 -6.16
CA GLU A 214 1.05 -12.46 -6.01
C GLU A 214 2.02 -11.36 -5.53
N ILE A 215 3.11 -11.79 -4.88
CA ILE A 215 4.24 -10.93 -4.53
C ILE A 215 5.30 -11.10 -5.61
N GLU A 216 5.50 -10.06 -6.40
CA GLU A 216 6.40 -10.02 -7.53
C GLU A 216 7.74 -9.37 -7.17
N PRO A 217 8.88 -10.03 -7.43
CA PRO A 217 10.18 -9.43 -7.20
C PRO A 217 10.39 -8.19 -8.07
N SER A 218 11.10 -7.20 -7.52
CA SER A 218 11.48 -6.00 -8.26
C SER A 218 13.00 -5.86 -8.30
N PHE A 219 13.55 -5.68 -9.51
CA PHE A 219 14.97 -5.35 -9.73
C PHE A 219 15.21 -3.84 -9.88
N TRP A 220 14.15 -3.06 -9.79
CA TRP A 220 14.16 -1.63 -10.08
C TRP A 220 13.62 -0.79 -8.91
N ALA A 221 12.98 -1.43 -7.93
CA ALA A 221 12.57 -0.85 -6.65
C ALA A 221 13.23 -1.61 -5.48
N ASP A 222 13.27 -0.98 -4.31
CA ASP A 222 13.88 -1.55 -3.11
C ASP A 222 13.02 -2.68 -2.52
N HIS A 223 11.71 -2.62 -2.70
CA HIS A 223 10.78 -3.67 -2.29
C HIS A 223 10.19 -4.38 -3.51
N SER A 224 9.90 -5.66 -3.32
CA SER A 224 8.95 -6.40 -4.17
C SER A 224 7.56 -5.80 -4.02
N TYR A 225 6.68 -6.01 -5.00
CA TYR A 225 5.34 -5.43 -5.00
C TYR A 225 4.26 -6.51 -4.97
N ILE A 226 3.13 -6.18 -4.34
CA ILE A 226 1.93 -7.01 -4.42
C ILE A 226 1.15 -6.57 -5.65
N LYS A 227 0.88 -7.52 -6.56
CA LYS A 227 0.02 -7.34 -7.72
C LYS A 227 -1.21 -8.22 -7.54
N PHE A 228 -2.38 -7.68 -7.79
CA PHE A 228 -3.62 -8.46 -7.80
C PHE A 228 -4.60 -7.92 -8.84
N SER A 229 -5.53 -8.77 -9.24
CA SER A 229 -6.57 -8.47 -10.23
C SER A 229 -7.93 -8.92 -9.69
N TRP A 230 -8.96 -8.10 -9.94
CA TRP A 230 -10.34 -8.48 -9.70
C TRP A 230 -10.93 -9.18 -10.93
N LYS A 231 -11.95 -10.00 -10.71
CA LYS A 231 -12.74 -10.60 -11.79
C LYS A 231 -13.34 -9.48 -12.65
N ASP A 232 -12.97 -9.49 -13.92
CA ASP A 232 -13.61 -8.68 -14.93
C ASP A 232 -15.04 -9.21 -15.14
N GLN A 233 -16.05 -8.55 -14.55
CA GLN A 233 -17.44 -8.97 -14.76
C GLN A 233 -18.00 -8.52 -16.11
N SER A 234 -17.24 -7.70 -16.87
CA SER A 234 -17.65 -7.26 -18.21
C SER A 234 -17.38 -8.29 -19.32
N LYS A 235 -16.64 -9.37 -19.01
CA LYS A 235 -16.44 -10.53 -19.88
C LYS A 235 -17.25 -11.71 -19.38
N THR A 236 -18.56 -11.69 -19.65
CA THR A 236 -19.30 -12.95 -19.81
C THR A 236 -18.60 -13.77 -20.92
N PRO A 237 -18.30 -15.07 -20.69
CA PRO A 237 -17.89 -15.93 -21.78
C PRO A 237 -19.03 -15.95 -22.80
N ARG A 238 -18.74 -15.59 -24.05
CA ARG A 238 -19.63 -15.91 -25.17
C ARG A 238 -19.59 -17.41 -25.43
#